data_AF-A0A1Y3ZKQ7-F1
#
_entry.id   AF-A0A1Y3ZKQ7-F1
#
_cell.length_a   1.000
_cell.length_b   1.000
_cell.length_c   1.000
_cell.angle_alpha   90.00
_cell.angle_beta   90.00
_cell.angle_gamma   90.00
#
_symmetry.space_group_name_H-M   'P 1'
#
loop_
_entity.id
_entity.type
_entity.pdbx_description
1 polymer ?
#
loop_
_entity_poly.entity_id
_entity_poly.type
_entity_poly.pdbx_seq_one_letter_code
_entity_poly.pdbx_strand_id
1 'polypeptide(L)'
;MGLIFGMVLSPLLMLSISQSAVKFNIIFYCWECSYMLHYFPTPYPDELWYSVIARYHTHSGALSWQATMKALFGNARDTDVGSFFPNNSIHKILEQLPPGFLSTQEAALQHTLLPFLMRFQPQEKKAAILEAFLAGEDMRPRYLRATRDIKPRSLRYCPICIQEDTQTYGEPYWHREHQIGLMPLCPRHRCRLRDKPIPNTRPLGAQYLPLDGQDWAEPDYGAMDYEPALTDTLYAYLTMPYDLSPNREADNLARAMENASLLSEDSIRKQAFDVDKLHTALTDKYGTELVEHYFGTHITKAHALRLRHYLIYSAEEYALLTVMLVQEPEVLFSPKQVPLTLETRMRELAASHVIRDKASIAKLLGIRADRLLPYTRRFGIAPFWPQSGSQKQVQERQIYTVTIHLSPMEREELKVFMRAQGMEAYSHAMRYFMEAGLRRWREGGWP
;
A
#
# COMPACT_ATOMS: atom_id res chain seq x y z
N MET A 1 -49.52 -56.93 -44.07
CA MET A 1 -49.14 -55.56 -43.64
C MET A 1 -47.80 -55.72 -42.94
N GLY A 2 -46.62 -55.46 -43.53
CA GLY A 2 -46.19 -54.28 -44.30
C GLY A 2 -45.78 -53.17 -43.32
N LEU A 3 -44.62 -52.50 -43.35
CA LEU A 3 -43.42 -52.47 -44.21
C LEU A 3 -42.26 -51.87 -43.34
N ILE A 4 -41.00 -52.35 -43.40
CA ILE A 4 -39.79 -51.84 -44.13
C ILE A 4 -39.51 -50.32 -43.91
N PHE A 5 -38.31 -49.74 -43.66
CA PHE A 5 -36.88 -49.86 -44.05
C PHE A 5 -36.05 -49.13 -42.97
N GLY A 6 -34.77 -49.33 -42.67
CA GLY A 6 -33.64 -49.97 -43.35
C GLY A 6 -32.40 -49.06 -43.20
N MET A 7 -31.33 -49.53 -42.55
CA MET A 7 -29.97 -49.03 -42.78
C MET A 7 -29.03 -50.23 -42.82
N VAL A 8 -28.40 -50.37 -43.98
CA VAL A 8 -27.67 -51.54 -44.47
C VAL A 8 -26.27 -51.56 -43.86
N LEU A 9 -25.88 -52.74 -43.36
CA LEU A 9 -24.54 -53.09 -42.91
C LEU A 9 -24.00 -54.21 -43.81
N SER A 10 -22.69 -54.15 -44.09
CA SER A 10 -21.83 -55.17 -44.71
C SER A 10 -21.84 -55.31 -46.25
N PRO A 11 -20.76 -55.84 -46.87
CA PRO A 11 -19.69 -56.64 -46.27
C PRO A 11 -18.24 -56.25 -46.58
N LEU A 12 -17.37 -56.77 -45.71
CA LEU A 12 -15.95 -57.03 -45.97
C LEU A 12 -15.75 -57.69 -47.34
N LEU A 13 -14.83 -57.13 -48.13
CA LEU A 13 -14.09 -57.91 -49.13
C LEU A 13 -12.73 -58.26 -48.53
N MET A 14 -12.52 -59.54 -48.26
CA MET A 14 -11.19 -60.10 -48.07
C MET A 14 -10.45 -60.08 -49.41
N LEU A 15 -9.33 -59.36 -49.47
CA LEU A 15 -8.27 -59.59 -50.45
C LEU A 15 -6.95 -59.75 -49.68
N SER A 16 -6.51 -61.00 -49.60
CA SER A 16 -5.16 -61.39 -49.21
C SER A 16 -4.23 -61.16 -50.39
N ILE A 17 -3.39 -60.13 -50.33
CA ILE A 17 -2.16 -60.05 -51.14
C ILE A 17 -1.01 -59.51 -50.25
N SER A 18 -0.23 -60.47 -49.77
CA SER A 18 1.24 -60.51 -49.75
C SER A 18 2.04 -59.23 -50.05
N GLN A 19 2.94 -58.96 -49.09
CA GLN A 19 4.28 -58.37 -49.20
C GLN A 19 4.45 -56.84 -49.32
N SER A 20 5.25 -56.35 -48.36
CA SER A 20 6.05 -55.11 -48.35
C SER A 20 5.28 -53.78 -48.34
N ALA A 21 5.07 -53.25 -47.13
CA ALA A 21 4.66 -51.86 -46.93
C ALA A 21 5.64 -51.13 -46.00
N VAL A 22 6.33 -50.18 -46.60
CA VAL A 22 7.04 -49.06 -46.01
C VAL A 22 6.18 -48.43 -44.90
N LYS A 23 6.78 -48.13 -43.74
CA LYS A 23 6.14 -47.38 -42.65
C LYS A 23 5.74 -45.99 -43.15
N PHE A 24 4.50 -45.83 -43.59
CA PHE A 24 3.85 -44.53 -43.65
C PHE A 24 3.39 -44.17 -42.25
N ASN A 25 4.03 -43.17 -41.65
CA ASN A 25 3.48 -42.46 -40.50
C ASN A 25 2.20 -41.76 -40.95
N ILE A 26 1.04 -42.38 -40.72
CA ILE A 26 -0.24 -41.71 -40.79
C ILE A 26 -0.33 -40.85 -39.52
N ILE A 27 -0.10 -39.55 -39.69
CA ILE A 27 -0.43 -38.55 -38.68
C ILE A 27 -1.97 -38.55 -38.58
N PHE A 28 -2.50 -39.11 -37.50
CA PHE A 28 -3.88 -38.83 -37.09
C PHE A 28 -3.91 -37.36 -36.66
N TYR A 29 -4.36 -36.48 -37.56
CA TYR A 29 -4.79 -35.14 -37.17
C TYR A 29 -6.00 -35.29 -36.25
N CYS A 30 -5.78 -35.12 -34.95
CA CYS A 30 -6.86 -34.89 -34.00
C CYS A 30 -7.50 -33.55 -34.38
N TRP A 31 -8.66 -33.59 -35.02
CA TRP A 31 -9.32 -32.43 -35.63
C TRP A 31 -10.17 -31.62 -34.63
N GLU A 32 -9.86 -31.70 -33.33
CA GLU A 32 -10.62 -31.04 -32.25
C GLU A 32 -9.73 -30.32 -31.21
N CYS A 33 -8.56 -29.82 -31.60
CA CYS A 33 -7.80 -28.86 -30.78
C CYS A 33 -7.36 -27.67 -31.63
N SER A 34 -8.31 -26.81 -31.97
CA SER A 34 -8.05 -25.57 -32.71
C SER A 34 -7.43 -24.52 -31.78
N TYR A 35 -6.14 -24.66 -31.47
CA TYR A 35 -5.35 -23.52 -30.97
C TYR A 35 -5.24 -22.50 -32.12
N MET A 36 -5.98 -21.40 -32.02
CA MET A 36 -6.23 -20.49 -33.15
C MET A 36 -5.09 -19.47 -33.41
N LEU A 37 -4.14 -19.28 -32.48
CA LEU A 37 -3.02 -18.37 -32.67
C LEU A 37 -1.72 -19.14 -32.99
N HIS A 38 -1.15 -18.88 -34.17
CA HIS A 38 0.13 -19.47 -34.58
C HIS A 38 1.35 -18.89 -33.86
N TYR A 39 1.23 -17.69 -33.29
CA TYR A 39 2.29 -16.98 -32.59
C TYR A 39 1.68 -16.01 -31.58
N PHE A 40 2.29 -15.89 -30.41
CA PHE A 40 2.02 -14.82 -29.44
C PHE A 40 3.30 -14.53 -28.63
N PRO A 41 3.67 -13.27 -28.37
CA PRO A 41 4.88 -12.95 -27.62
C PRO A 41 4.79 -13.47 -26.19
N THR A 42 5.87 -14.07 -25.70
CA THR A 42 6.03 -14.35 -24.27
C THR A 42 6.20 -13.03 -23.52
N PRO A 43 5.41 -12.77 -22.46
CA PRO A 43 5.59 -11.57 -21.64
C PRO A 43 6.98 -11.52 -21.00
N TYR A 44 7.60 -10.34 -20.97
CA TYR A 44 8.84 -10.10 -20.23
C TYR A 44 8.57 -9.77 -18.75
N PRO A 45 9.58 -9.85 -17.88
CA PRO A 45 9.44 -9.47 -16.47
C PRO A 45 8.90 -8.05 -16.33
N ASP A 46 7.89 -7.88 -15.48
CA ASP A 46 7.22 -6.59 -15.22
C ASP A 46 6.60 -5.89 -16.45
N GLU A 47 6.46 -6.61 -17.57
CA GLU A 47 5.82 -6.10 -18.77
C GLU A 47 4.31 -5.92 -18.56
N LEU A 48 3.78 -4.78 -18.96
CA LEU A 48 2.34 -4.54 -18.96
C LEU A 48 1.64 -5.38 -20.03
N TRP A 49 0.47 -5.95 -19.73
CA TRP A 49 -0.31 -6.76 -20.67
C TRP A 49 -0.62 -6.06 -21.99
N TYR A 50 -0.89 -4.75 -21.94
CA TYR A 50 -1.03 -3.92 -23.14
C TYR A 50 0.23 -3.96 -24.03
N SER A 51 1.42 -3.93 -23.43
CA SER A 51 2.70 -4.00 -24.13
C SER A 51 2.85 -5.32 -24.88
N VAL A 52 2.51 -6.44 -24.25
CA VAL A 52 2.55 -7.77 -24.87
C VAL A 52 1.69 -7.79 -26.14
N ILE A 53 0.50 -7.18 -26.08
CA ILE A 53 -0.41 -7.11 -27.23
C ILE A 53 0.08 -6.10 -28.29
N ALA A 54 0.69 -4.98 -27.87
CA ALA A 54 1.31 -4.03 -28.79
C ALA A 54 2.49 -4.67 -29.54
N ARG A 55 3.30 -5.49 -28.87
CA ARG A 55 4.36 -6.28 -29.49
C ARG A 55 3.79 -7.32 -30.45
N TYR A 56 2.71 -8.01 -30.09
CA TYR A 56 2.01 -8.91 -31.01
C TYR A 56 1.54 -8.18 -32.27
N HIS A 57 0.96 -6.98 -32.13
CA HIS A 57 0.56 -6.14 -33.25
C HIS A 57 1.74 -5.88 -34.21
N THR A 58 2.88 -5.47 -33.65
CA THR A 58 4.11 -5.20 -34.40
C THR A 58 4.67 -6.47 -35.07
N HIS A 59 4.83 -7.56 -34.32
CA HIS A 59 5.43 -8.81 -34.79
C HIS A 59 4.59 -9.53 -35.85
N SER A 60 3.25 -9.43 -35.75
CA SER A 60 2.34 -10.02 -36.72
C SER A 60 2.33 -9.30 -38.07
N GLY A 61 2.93 -8.11 -38.17
CA GLY A 61 2.89 -7.27 -39.37
C GLY A 61 1.48 -6.80 -39.73
N ALA A 62 0.57 -6.73 -38.74
CA ALA A 62 -0.81 -6.37 -38.97
C ALA A 62 -0.93 -4.91 -39.43
N LEU A 63 -1.47 -4.70 -40.63
CA LEU A 63 -1.58 -3.37 -41.26
C LEU A 63 -2.60 -2.44 -40.59
N SER A 64 -3.40 -2.95 -39.64
CA SER A 64 -4.42 -2.15 -38.94
C SER A 64 -4.77 -2.75 -37.59
N TRP A 65 -5.21 -1.89 -36.67
CA TRP A 65 -5.67 -2.34 -35.34
C TRP A 65 -6.88 -3.29 -35.45
N GLN A 66 -7.76 -3.11 -36.46
CA GLN A 66 -8.89 -4.01 -36.68
C GLN A 66 -8.44 -5.42 -37.09
N ALA A 67 -7.37 -5.53 -37.86
CA ALA A 67 -6.80 -6.83 -38.22
C ALA A 67 -6.29 -7.57 -36.98
N THR A 68 -5.59 -6.86 -36.09
CA THR A 68 -5.13 -7.41 -34.81
C THR A 68 -6.28 -7.80 -33.90
N MET A 69 -7.29 -6.94 -33.75
CA MET A 69 -8.49 -7.27 -32.98
C MET A 69 -9.23 -8.50 -33.53
N LYS A 70 -9.32 -8.61 -34.86
CA LYS A 70 -9.94 -9.77 -35.51
C LYS A 70 -9.11 -11.04 -35.29
N ALA A 71 -7.78 -10.95 -35.35
CA ALA A 71 -6.90 -12.08 -35.12
C ALA A 71 -6.96 -12.57 -33.66
N LEU A 72 -6.95 -11.66 -32.69
CA LEU A 72 -6.93 -12.00 -31.26
C LEU A 72 -8.33 -12.33 -30.70
N PHE A 73 -9.38 -11.72 -31.21
CA PHE A 73 -10.71 -11.76 -30.57
C PHE A 73 -11.86 -12.10 -31.53
N GLY A 74 -11.58 -12.36 -32.81
CA GLY A 74 -12.59 -12.70 -33.81
C GLY A 74 -13.66 -11.62 -33.95
N ASN A 75 -14.91 -11.98 -33.64
CA ASN A 75 -16.06 -11.07 -33.72
C ASN A 75 -16.25 -10.20 -32.46
N ALA A 76 -15.48 -10.43 -31.40
CA ALA A 76 -15.61 -9.68 -30.14
C ALA A 76 -14.84 -8.35 -30.16
N ARG A 77 -15.29 -7.45 -31.05
CA ARG A 77 -14.64 -6.15 -31.35
C ARG A 77 -14.62 -5.16 -30.19
N ASP A 78 -15.47 -5.34 -29.18
CA ASP A 78 -15.58 -4.44 -28.03
C ASP A 78 -14.64 -4.82 -26.86
N THR A 79 -13.69 -5.74 -27.10
CA THR A 79 -12.69 -6.12 -26.10
C THR A 79 -11.73 -4.96 -25.86
N ASP A 80 -11.63 -4.50 -24.62
CA ASP A 80 -10.78 -3.37 -24.26
C ASP A 80 -9.36 -3.83 -23.96
N VAL A 81 -8.46 -3.46 -24.86
CA VAL A 81 -7.06 -3.80 -24.77
C VAL A 81 -6.24 -2.73 -24.04
N GLY A 82 -6.80 -1.52 -23.88
CA GLY A 82 -6.09 -0.36 -23.34
C GLY A 82 -6.16 -0.24 -21.82
N SER A 83 -6.85 -1.15 -21.13
CA SER A 83 -6.95 -1.12 -19.67
C SER A 83 -5.70 -1.69 -19.02
N PHE A 84 -5.21 -1.01 -17.97
CA PHE A 84 -4.16 -1.53 -17.10
C PHE A 84 -4.70 -2.43 -15.98
N PHE A 85 -6.03 -2.61 -15.92
CA PHE A 85 -6.71 -3.55 -15.04
C PHE A 85 -6.98 -4.86 -15.81
N PRO A 86 -6.94 -6.02 -15.15
CA PRO A 86 -7.19 -7.30 -15.80
C PRO A 86 -8.61 -7.34 -16.38
N ASN A 87 -8.72 -7.92 -17.57
CA ASN A 87 -9.96 -8.00 -18.29
C ASN A 87 -10.02 -9.23 -19.20
N ASN A 88 -11.17 -9.41 -19.86
CA ASN A 88 -11.45 -10.60 -20.66
C ASN A 88 -10.49 -10.81 -21.87
N SER A 89 -9.67 -9.82 -22.24
CA SER A 89 -8.61 -10.03 -23.25
C SER A 89 -7.63 -11.12 -22.83
N ILE A 90 -7.33 -11.23 -21.53
CA ILE A 90 -6.42 -12.24 -20.99
C ILE A 90 -6.97 -13.64 -21.25
N HIS A 91 -8.20 -13.92 -20.83
CA HIS A 91 -8.85 -15.23 -21.03
C HIS A 91 -8.91 -15.62 -22.50
N LYS A 92 -9.44 -14.73 -23.34
CA LYS A 92 -9.60 -14.99 -24.78
C LYS A 92 -8.28 -15.33 -25.46
N ILE A 93 -7.20 -14.64 -25.10
CA ILE A 93 -5.88 -14.90 -25.67
C ILE A 93 -5.34 -16.23 -25.15
N LEU A 94 -5.37 -16.46 -23.82
CA LEU A 94 -4.84 -17.68 -23.22
C LEU A 94 -5.57 -18.96 -23.68
N GLU A 95 -6.88 -18.89 -23.92
CA GLU A 95 -7.68 -19.99 -24.49
C GLU A 95 -7.20 -20.43 -25.89
N GLN A 96 -6.53 -19.55 -26.62
CA GLN A 96 -6.00 -19.82 -27.96
C GLN A 96 -4.55 -20.32 -27.96
N LEU A 97 -3.89 -20.35 -26.79
CA LEU A 97 -2.48 -20.72 -26.64
C LEU A 97 -2.32 -22.11 -26.00
N PRO A 98 -1.15 -22.76 -26.18
CA PRO A 98 -0.88 -24.05 -25.55
C PRO A 98 -1.03 -24.00 -24.02
N PRO A 99 -1.53 -25.06 -23.39
CA PRO A 99 -1.61 -25.15 -21.94
C PRO A 99 -0.23 -24.94 -21.29
N GLY A 100 -0.18 -24.12 -20.24
CA GLY A 100 1.07 -23.81 -19.54
C GLY A 100 1.91 -22.68 -20.15
N PHE A 101 1.43 -22.01 -21.21
CA PHE A 101 2.11 -20.82 -21.75
C PHE A 101 2.25 -19.69 -20.71
N LEU A 102 1.15 -19.36 -20.04
CA LEU A 102 1.07 -18.38 -18.96
C LEU A 102 -0.22 -18.66 -18.19
N SER A 103 -0.18 -18.69 -16.86
CA SER A 103 -1.41 -18.83 -16.09
C SER A 103 -2.21 -17.53 -16.06
N THR A 104 -3.54 -17.62 -16.00
CA THR A 104 -4.43 -16.46 -15.84
C THR A 104 -4.08 -15.64 -14.58
N GLN A 105 -3.64 -16.31 -13.52
CA GLN A 105 -3.22 -15.65 -12.28
C GLN A 105 -1.94 -14.85 -12.47
N GLU A 106 -0.93 -15.42 -13.14
CA GLU A 106 0.31 -14.69 -13.48
C GLU A 106 0.01 -13.49 -14.38
N ALA A 107 -0.82 -13.67 -15.42
CA ALA A 107 -1.27 -12.57 -16.28
C ALA A 107 -1.89 -11.43 -15.46
N ALA A 108 -2.78 -11.74 -14.53
CA ALA A 108 -3.41 -10.73 -13.68
C ALA A 108 -2.43 -10.06 -12.71
N LEU A 109 -1.60 -10.83 -12.00
CA LEU A 109 -0.80 -10.31 -10.89
C LEU A 109 0.56 -9.76 -11.33
N GLN A 110 1.11 -10.22 -12.45
CA GLN A 110 2.45 -9.85 -12.93
C GLN A 110 2.40 -8.90 -14.13
N HIS A 111 1.32 -8.91 -14.92
CA HIS A 111 1.23 -8.11 -16.14
C HIS A 111 0.10 -7.07 -16.11
N THR A 112 -0.46 -6.77 -14.94
CA THR A 112 -1.44 -5.67 -14.77
C THR A 112 -1.16 -4.87 -13.49
N LEU A 113 -1.90 -3.77 -13.31
CA LEU A 113 -1.90 -2.97 -12.09
C LEU A 113 -2.87 -3.49 -11.02
N LEU A 114 -3.46 -4.69 -11.18
CA LEU A 114 -4.35 -5.29 -10.18
C LEU A 114 -3.77 -5.23 -8.75
N PRO A 115 -2.51 -5.63 -8.49
CA PRO A 115 -1.98 -5.63 -7.13
C PRO A 115 -1.94 -4.26 -6.48
N PHE A 116 -1.57 -3.23 -7.26
CA PHE A 116 -1.49 -1.86 -6.79
C PHE A 116 -2.89 -1.28 -6.53
N LEU A 117 -3.80 -1.42 -7.49
CA LEU A 117 -5.15 -0.85 -7.43
C LEU A 117 -6.02 -1.50 -6.35
N MET A 118 -5.71 -2.73 -5.99
CA MET A 118 -6.41 -3.46 -4.95
C MET A 118 -5.75 -3.36 -3.58
N ARG A 119 -4.54 -2.80 -3.46
CA ARG A 119 -3.68 -2.86 -2.26
C ARG A 119 -4.42 -2.56 -0.95
N PHE A 120 -5.24 -1.51 -0.93
CA PHE A 120 -5.95 -1.04 0.26
C PHE A 120 -7.38 -1.59 0.41
N GLN A 121 -7.80 -2.49 -0.47
CA GLN A 121 -9.09 -3.18 -0.33
C GLN A 121 -9.02 -4.26 0.77
N PRO A 122 -10.16 -4.62 1.38
CA PRO A 122 -10.23 -5.75 2.31
C PRO A 122 -9.75 -7.05 1.67
N GLN A 123 -9.11 -7.92 2.46
CA GLN A 123 -8.51 -9.17 1.98
C GLN A 123 -9.54 -10.08 1.32
N GLU A 124 -10.74 -10.20 1.90
CA GLU A 124 -11.83 -11.03 1.39
C GLU A 124 -12.28 -10.54 0.01
N LYS A 125 -12.31 -9.22 -0.18
CA LYS A 125 -12.68 -8.62 -1.46
C LYS A 125 -11.61 -8.83 -2.52
N LYS A 126 -10.33 -8.76 -2.16
CA LYS A 126 -9.22 -9.07 -3.08
C LYS A 126 -9.27 -10.51 -3.56
N ALA A 127 -9.48 -11.45 -2.63
CA ALA A 127 -9.62 -12.87 -2.92
C ALA A 127 -10.80 -13.11 -3.86
N ALA A 128 -11.99 -12.60 -3.52
CA ALA A 128 -13.19 -12.75 -4.35
C ALA A 128 -13.03 -12.18 -5.77
N ILE A 129 -12.30 -11.05 -5.92
CA ILE A 129 -12.03 -10.47 -7.24
C ILE A 129 -11.07 -11.33 -8.05
N LEU A 130 -10.00 -11.83 -7.42
CA LEU A 130 -9.07 -12.70 -8.11
C LEU A 130 -9.76 -14.00 -8.51
N GLU A 131 -10.51 -14.63 -7.61
CA GLU A 131 -11.29 -15.85 -7.88
C GLU A 131 -12.30 -15.65 -9.02
N ALA A 132 -13.08 -14.57 -8.99
CA ALA A 132 -14.04 -14.27 -10.04
C ALA A 132 -13.35 -14.03 -11.39
N PHE A 133 -12.22 -13.30 -11.39
CA PHE A 133 -11.41 -13.14 -12.59
C PHE A 133 -10.91 -14.50 -13.09
N LEU A 134 -10.32 -15.34 -12.24
CA LEU A 134 -9.84 -16.68 -12.63
C LEU A 134 -10.96 -17.57 -13.19
N ALA A 135 -12.19 -17.38 -12.75
CA ALA A 135 -13.38 -18.07 -13.27
C ALA A 135 -13.89 -17.55 -14.63
N GLY A 136 -13.25 -16.51 -15.21
CA GLY A 136 -13.59 -15.97 -16.53
C GLY A 136 -14.52 -14.75 -16.52
N GLU A 137 -14.83 -14.18 -15.36
CA GLU A 137 -15.66 -12.97 -15.31
C GLU A 137 -14.85 -11.70 -15.68
N ASP A 138 -15.45 -10.80 -16.49
CA ASP A 138 -14.86 -9.49 -16.75
C ASP A 138 -15.06 -8.57 -15.53
N MET A 139 -13.96 -8.25 -14.85
CA MET A 139 -14.01 -7.47 -13.61
C MET A 139 -14.20 -5.96 -13.83
N ARG A 140 -13.92 -5.43 -15.02
CA ARG A 140 -13.94 -3.98 -15.27
C ARG A 140 -15.29 -3.31 -14.98
N PRO A 141 -16.45 -3.84 -15.44
CA PRO A 141 -17.75 -3.21 -15.17
C PRO A 141 -18.04 -3.05 -13.68
N ARG A 142 -17.55 -3.99 -12.85
CA ARG A 142 -17.75 -3.99 -11.40
C ARG A 142 -16.89 -2.94 -10.69
N TYR A 143 -15.80 -2.48 -11.30
CA TYR A 143 -14.82 -1.57 -10.71
C TYR A 143 -14.52 -0.34 -11.55
N LEU A 144 -15.50 0.09 -12.36
CA LEU A 144 -15.39 1.24 -13.26
C LEU A 144 -14.87 2.51 -12.56
N ARG A 145 -15.15 2.67 -11.26
CA ARG A 145 -14.70 3.80 -10.42
C ARG A 145 -13.21 3.74 -10.07
N ALA A 146 -12.66 2.54 -9.87
CA ALA A 146 -11.22 2.35 -9.68
C ALA A 146 -10.46 2.56 -11.00
N THR A 147 -11.09 2.29 -12.14
CA THR A 147 -10.47 2.44 -13.47
C THR A 147 -10.69 3.82 -14.11
N ARG A 148 -11.56 4.67 -13.56
CA ARG A 148 -11.99 5.92 -14.22
C ARG A 148 -10.87 6.95 -14.33
N ASP A 149 -10.00 6.99 -13.33
CA ASP A 149 -8.88 7.92 -13.26
C ASP A 149 -7.59 7.33 -13.90
N ILE A 150 -7.66 6.09 -14.40
CA ILE A 150 -6.55 5.36 -15.05
C ILE A 150 -6.68 5.35 -16.57
N LYS A 151 -7.39 6.29 -17.19
CA LYS A 151 -7.22 6.49 -18.63
C LYS A 151 -5.93 7.27 -18.83
N PRO A 152 -4.80 6.62 -19.18
CA PRO A 152 -3.56 7.33 -19.37
C PRO A 152 -3.74 8.38 -20.46
N ARG A 153 -3.22 9.59 -20.21
CA ARG A 153 -3.01 10.59 -21.27
C ARG A 153 -1.70 10.35 -22.02
N SER A 154 -0.79 9.61 -21.39
CA SER A 154 0.53 9.22 -21.87
C SER A 154 0.88 7.84 -21.31
N LEU A 155 1.69 7.09 -22.04
CA LEU A 155 2.44 5.97 -21.49
C LEU A 155 3.78 6.48 -20.99
N ARG A 156 4.27 5.94 -19.88
CA ARG A 156 5.52 6.39 -19.28
C ARG A 156 6.63 5.37 -19.42
N TYR A 157 7.85 5.86 -19.61
CA TYR A 157 9.03 5.03 -19.77
C TYR A 157 10.27 5.62 -19.09
N CYS A 158 11.26 4.76 -18.89
CA CYS A 158 12.60 5.11 -18.44
C CYS A 158 13.55 5.02 -19.64
N PRO A 159 14.33 6.06 -19.98
CA PRO A 159 15.25 5.99 -21.11
C PRO A 159 16.36 4.95 -20.95
N ILE A 160 16.71 4.60 -19.71
CA ILE A 160 17.71 3.56 -19.42
C ILE A 160 17.11 2.17 -19.55
N CYS A 161 15.87 1.94 -19.07
CA CYS A 161 15.16 0.68 -19.32
C CYS A 161 15.09 0.37 -20.82
N ILE A 162 14.80 1.36 -21.68
CA ILE A 162 14.78 1.14 -23.13
C ILE A 162 16.09 0.51 -23.63
N GLN A 163 17.23 1.03 -23.18
CA GLN A 163 18.54 0.53 -23.59
C GLN A 163 18.79 -0.88 -23.08
N GLU A 164 18.53 -1.12 -21.79
CA GLU A 164 18.72 -2.43 -21.16
C GLU A 164 17.79 -3.50 -21.77
N ASP A 165 16.53 -3.15 -22.01
CA ASP A 165 15.54 -4.04 -22.61
C ASP A 165 15.93 -4.35 -24.06
N THR A 166 16.35 -3.34 -24.84
CA THR A 166 16.84 -3.55 -26.22
C THR A 166 18.07 -4.44 -26.24
N GLN A 167 19.01 -4.28 -25.31
CA GLN A 167 20.21 -5.11 -25.21
C GLN A 167 19.88 -6.55 -24.78
N THR A 168 18.92 -6.72 -23.89
CA THR A 168 18.59 -8.03 -23.28
C THR A 168 17.62 -8.84 -24.13
N TYR A 169 16.59 -8.19 -24.66
CA TYR A 169 15.46 -8.83 -25.33
C TYR A 169 15.36 -8.48 -26.82
N GLY A 170 16.17 -7.53 -27.32
CA GLY A 170 16.14 -7.06 -28.70
C GLY A 170 15.07 -6.00 -28.99
N GLU A 171 14.22 -5.69 -28.02
CA GLU A 171 13.15 -4.70 -28.11
C GLU A 171 12.81 -4.15 -26.71
N PRO A 172 12.44 -2.86 -26.58
CA PRO A 172 11.95 -2.32 -25.32
C PRO A 172 10.46 -2.60 -25.14
N TYR A 173 9.99 -2.52 -23.89
CA TYR A 173 8.58 -2.76 -23.56
C TYR A 173 8.06 -1.82 -22.48
N TRP A 174 6.74 -1.69 -22.37
CA TRP A 174 6.13 -0.87 -21.33
C TRP A 174 6.15 -1.61 -20.00
N HIS A 175 7.03 -1.21 -19.09
CA HIS A 175 7.04 -1.65 -17.70
C HIS A 175 5.78 -1.17 -16.97
N ARG A 176 5.17 -2.03 -16.16
CA ARG A 176 3.91 -1.72 -15.46
C ARG A 176 4.10 -0.66 -14.36
N GLU A 177 5.21 -0.69 -13.64
CA GLU A 177 5.48 0.21 -12.51
C GLU A 177 5.57 1.66 -12.96
N HIS A 178 6.05 1.90 -14.20
CA HIS A 178 6.08 3.22 -14.80
C HIS A 178 4.66 3.76 -15.05
N GLN A 179 3.64 2.90 -15.09
CA GLN A 179 2.27 3.32 -15.36
C GLN A 179 1.48 3.71 -14.11
N ILE A 180 2.03 3.57 -12.89
CA ILE A 180 1.39 4.04 -11.65
C ILE A 180 1.33 5.57 -11.66
N GLY A 181 0.14 6.17 -11.66
CA GLY A 181 -0.07 7.61 -11.92
C GLY A 181 0.89 8.53 -11.14
N LEU A 182 1.04 8.28 -9.84
CA LEU A 182 1.89 9.07 -8.96
C LEU A 182 3.40 8.77 -9.06
N MET A 183 3.83 7.76 -9.82
CA MET A 183 5.24 7.35 -9.91
C MET A 183 6.10 8.46 -10.54
N PRO A 184 6.99 9.12 -9.77
CA PRO A 184 7.79 10.23 -10.29
C PRO A 184 9.04 9.75 -11.03
N LEU A 185 9.71 8.73 -10.49
CA LEU A 185 11.00 8.22 -10.95
C LEU A 185 10.91 6.73 -11.27
N CYS A 186 11.78 6.24 -12.13
CA CYS A 186 11.99 4.82 -12.32
C CYS A 186 12.51 4.18 -11.01
N PRO A 187 11.89 3.12 -10.49
CA PRO A 187 12.34 2.48 -9.25
C PRO A 187 13.70 1.79 -9.40
N ARG A 188 14.07 1.39 -10.62
CA ARG A 188 15.35 0.75 -10.94
C ARG A 188 16.47 1.77 -11.11
N HIS A 189 16.25 2.80 -11.93
CA HIS A 189 17.30 3.73 -12.35
C HIS A 189 17.28 5.10 -11.69
N ARG A 190 16.21 5.44 -10.95
CA ARG A 190 16.05 6.72 -10.24
C ARG A 190 16.04 7.98 -11.12
N CYS A 191 15.94 7.83 -12.44
CA CYS A 191 15.69 8.95 -13.34
C CYS A 191 14.18 9.23 -13.49
N ARG A 192 13.85 10.46 -13.86
CA ARG A 192 12.50 10.93 -14.19
C ARG A 192 11.88 10.05 -15.27
N LEU A 193 10.64 9.61 -15.04
CA LEU A 193 9.86 8.96 -16.08
C LEU A 193 9.46 9.97 -17.17
N ARG A 194 9.61 9.58 -18.42
CA ARG A 194 9.23 10.38 -19.58
C ARG A 194 7.85 9.97 -20.08
N ASP A 195 7.07 10.92 -20.53
CA ASP A 195 5.77 10.70 -21.13
C ASP A 195 5.87 10.52 -22.65
N LYS A 196 5.29 9.45 -23.17
CA LYS A 196 4.91 9.29 -24.58
C LYS A 196 3.41 9.58 -24.70
N PRO A 197 3.01 10.75 -25.24
CA PRO A 197 1.61 11.14 -25.33
C PRO A 197 0.80 10.11 -26.11
N ILE A 198 -0.43 9.85 -25.66
CA ILE A 198 -1.39 9.03 -26.40
C ILE A 198 -2.22 9.99 -27.28
N PRO A 199 -2.12 9.91 -28.62
CA PRO A 199 -2.93 10.73 -29.51
C PRO A 199 -4.43 10.61 -29.19
N ASN A 200 -5.15 11.74 -29.12
CA ASN A 200 -6.59 11.77 -28.85
C ASN A 200 -7.45 11.36 -30.07
N THR A 201 -6.86 10.68 -31.05
CA THR A 201 -7.55 10.26 -32.28
C THR A 201 -8.39 9.01 -32.04
N ARG A 202 -7.93 8.11 -31.14
CA ARG A 202 -8.56 6.81 -30.83
C ARG A 202 -8.27 6.39 -29.38
N PRO A 203 -9.03 5.45 -28.81
CA PRO A 203 -8.66 4.81 -27.54
C PRO A 203 -7.31 4.07 -27.65
N LEU A 204 -6.58 3.94 -26.53
CA LEU A 204 -5.27 3.28 -26.47
C LEU A 204 -5.27 1.86 -27.07
N GLY A 205 -6.33 1.08 -26.82
CA GLY A 205 -6.51 -0.28 -27.34
C GLY A 205 -6.72 -0.37 -28.86
N ALA A 206 -6.88 0.76 -29.55
CA ALA A 206 -6.97 0.85 -31.01
C ALA A 206 -5.75 1.56 -31.64
N GLN A 207 -4.69 1.78 -30.85
CA GLN A 207 -3.44 2.42 -31.29
C GLN A 207 -2.24 1.49 -31.20
N TYR A 208 -2.20 0.55 -30.24
CA TYR A 208 -1.10 -0.39 -30.04
C TYR A 208 0.29 0.26 -30.13
N LEU A 209 0.51 1.34 -29.37
CA LEU A 209 1.73 2.14 -29.41
C LEU A 209 2.91 1.29 -28.91
N PRO A 210 3.84 0.85 -29.78
CA PRO A 210 5.04 0.20 -29.31
C PRO A 210 5.92 1.26 -28.60
N LEU A 211 6.63 0.81 -27.57
CA LEU A 211 7.85 1.49 -27.18
C LEU A 211 8.89 1.08 -28.20
N ASP A 212 9.53 2.02 -28.87
CA ASP A 212 10.56 1.70 -29.85
C ASP A 212 11.89 2.29 -29.39
N GLY A 213 13.00 1.74 -29.89
CA GLY A 213 14.34 2.22 -29.53
C GLY A 213 14.63 3.66 -29.99
N GLN A 214 13.70 4.31 -30.71
CA GLN A 214 13.82 5.70 -31.15
C GLN A 214 13.28 6.68 -30.10
N ASP A 215 12.51 6.21 -29.11
CA ASP A 215 12.10 6.97 -27.92
C ASP A 215 13.26 7.22 -26.94
N TRP A 216 14.51 7.13 -27.41
CA TRP A 216 15.68 7.42 -26.59
C TRP A 216 15.72 8.90 -26.19
N ALA A 217 16.03 9.15 -24.93
CA ALA A 217 16.27 10.47 -24.38
C ALA A 217 17.39 10.41 -23.34
N GLU A 218 18.03 11.55 -23.07
CA GLU A 218 18.97 11.63 -21.95
C GLU A 218 18.21 11.46 -20.62
N PRO A 219 18.73 10.61 -19.70
CA PRO A 219 18.12 10.42 -18.39
C PRO A 219 18.25 11.70 -17.57
N ASP A 220 17.12 12.14 -17.02
CA ASP A 220 17.05 13.27 -16.09
C ASP A 220 17.01 12.74 -14.65
N TYR A 221 18.01 13.08 -13.85
CA TYR A 221 18.11 12.67 -12.44
C TYR A 221 17.63 13.76 -11.47
N GLY A 222 17.02 14.83 -11.97
CA GLY A 222 16.38 15.85 -11.15
C GLY A 222 15.22 15.27 -10.36
N ALA A 223 15.33 15.32 -9.04
CA ALA A 223 14.32 14.84 -8.11
C ALA A 223 14.13 15.81 -6.93
N MET A 224 12.90 15.97 -6.48
CA MET A 224 12.57 16.61 -5.21
C MET A 224 12.86 15.65 -4.06
N ASP A 225 13.11 16.20 -2.86
CA ASP A 225 13.56 15.44 -1.69
C ASP A 225 12.63 14.26 -1.30
N TYR A 226 11.33 14.36 -1.58
CA TYR A 226 10.36 13.31 -1.24
C TYR A 226 10.22 12.22 -2.32
N GLU A 227 10.64 12.48 -3.56
CA GLU A 227 10.34 11.60 -4.69
C GLU A 227 11.03 10.24 -4.64
N PRO A 228 12.29 10.10 -4.17
CA PRO A 228 12.89 8.78 -4.01
C PRO A 228 12.09 7.88 -3.06
N ALA A 229 11.72 8.40 -1.88
CA ALA A 229 10.92 7.67 -0.90
C ALA A 229 9.50 7.36 -1.41
N LEU A 230 8.92 8.27 -2.20
CA LEU A 230 7.64 8.05 -2.86
C LEU A 230 7.71 6.96 -3.92
N THR A 231 8.74 6.95 -4.75
CA THR A 231 9.01 5.88 -5.72
C THR A 231 9.13 4.53 -5.03
N ASP A 232 9.90 4.46 -3.93
CA ASP A 232 10.06 3.22 -3.15
C ASP A 232 8.74 2.74 -2.58
N THR A 233 7.95 3.65 -2.00
CA THR A 233 6.65 3.32 -1.42
C THR A 233 5.65 2.81 -2.45
N LEU A 234 5.55 3.48 -3.60
CA LEU A 234 4.66 3.08 -4.69
C LEU A 234 5.06 1.74 -5.31
N TYR A 235 6.36 1.53 -5.51
CA TYR A 235 6.89 0.28 -6.03
C TYR A 235 6.67 -0.89 -5.05
N ALA A 236 6.88 -0.65 -3.75
CA ALA A 236 6.58 -1.64 -2.72
C ALA A 236 5.08 -2.00 -2.70
N TYR A 237 4.18 -1.02 -2.81
CA TYR A 237 2.73 -1.30 -2.88
C TYR A 237 2.31 -2.14 -4.09
N LEU A 238 3.01 -2.01 -5.21
CA LEU A 238 2.79 -2.85 -6.38
C LEU A 238 3.32 -4.28 -6.16
N THR A 239 4.51 -4.43 -5.58
CA THR A 239 5.26 -5.70 -5.55
C THR A 239 5.02 -6.56 -4.30
N MET A 240 4.48 -6.00 -3.22
CA MET A 240 4.08 -6.76 -2.02
C MET A 240 3.11 -7.91 -2.35
N PRO A 241 3.07 -8.99 -1.54
CA PRO A 241 2.11 -10.08 -1.71
C PRO A 241 0.66 -9.57 -1.88
N TYR A 242 -0.06 -10.05 -2.88
CA TYR A 242 -1.37 -9.50 -3.28
C TYR A 242 -2.41 -9.52 -2.14
N ASP A 243 -2.40 -10.60 -1.36
CA ASP A 243 -3.30 -10.87 -0.24
C ASP A 243 -3.07 -9.94 0.96
N LEU A 244 -1.94 -9.24 1.03
CA LEU A 244 -1.61 -8.35 2.14
C LEU A 244 -2.45 -7.06 2.12
N SER A 245 -3.31 -6.89 3.13
CA SER A 245 -4.14 -5.70 3.36
C SER A 245 -3.72 -4.93 4.62
N PRO A 246 -4.06 -3.63 4.73
CA PRO A 246 -3.67 -2.82 5.89
C PRO A 246 -4.15 -3.43 7.20
N ASN A 247 -3.28 -3.45 8.21
CA ASN A 247 -3.62 -4.02 9.51
C ASN A 247 -4.41 -2.99 10.33
N ARG A 248 -5.72 -3.24 10.45
CA ARG A 248 -6.66 -2.37 11.17
C ARG A 248 -6.52 -2.47 12.68
N GLU A 249 -6.01 -3.58 13.21
CA GLU A 249 -5.85 -3.81 14.65
C GLU A 249 -4.60 -3.10 15.19
N ALA A 250 -3.52 -3.07 14.40
CA ALA A 250 -2.31 -2.34 14.74
C ALA A 250 -2.53 -0.81 14.74
N ASP A 251 -3.49 -0.32 13.94
CA ASP A 251 -3.86 1.10 13.82
C ASP A 251 -2.64 2.02 13.53
N ASN A 252 -1.69 1.50 12.75
CA ASN A 252 -0.39 2.15 12.56
C ASN A 252 -0.48 3.53 11.92
N LEU A 253 -1.44 3.79 11.04
CA LEU A 253 -1.67 5.12 10.49
C LEU A 253 -2.02 6.12 11.59
N ALA A 254 -2.96 5.80 12.48
CA ALA A 254 -3.34 6.73 13.54
C ALA A 254 -2.22 6.95 14.56
N ARG A 255 -1.42 5.91 14.83
CA ARG A 255 -0.25 6.00 15.72
C ARG A 255 0.86 6.87 15.12
N ALA A 256 1.12 6.74 13.82
CA ALA A 256 2.05 7.62 13.10
C ALA A 256 1.56 9.07 13.06
N MET A 257 0.26 9.30 12.80
CA MET A 257 -0.37 10.62 12.85
C MET A 257 -0.26 11.27 14.24
N GLU A 258 -0.41 10.49 15.31
CA GLU A 258 -0.23 10.96 16.69
C GLU A 258 1.20 11.38 16.99
N ASN A 259 2.18 10.58 16.57
CA ASN A 259 3.60 10.93 16.69
C ASN A 259 3.94 12.21 15.90
N ALA A 260 3.27 12.44 14.76
CA ALA A 260 3.40 13.66 13.96
C ALA A 260 2.58 14.85 14.48
N SER A 261 1.88 14.73 15.63
CA SER A 261 1.02 15.78 16.20
C SER A 261 -0.13 16.23 15.29
N LEU A 262 -0.63 15.32 14.45
CA LEU A 262 -1.71 15.55 13.48
C LEU A 262 -3.10 15.11 13.99
N LEU A 263 -3.25 14.85 15.28
CA LEU A 263 -4.56 14.58 15.88
C LEU A 263 -5.23 15.86 16.37
N SER A 264 -6.56 15.91 16.30
CA SER A 264 -7.33 17.01 16.87
C SER A 264 -7.19 17.04 18.40
N GLU A 265 -6.99 18.24 18.96
CA GLU A 265 -6.67 18.41 20.38
C GLU A 265 -7.75 17.89 21.34
N ASP A 266 -9.00 17.83 20.90
CA ASP A 266 -10.14 17.35 21.70
C ASP A 266 -10.37 15.84 21.59
N SER A 267 -9.52 15.13 20.85
CA SER A 267 -9.80 13.79 20.36
C SER A 267 -8.88 12.70 20.94
N ILE A 268 -8.52 12.78 22.23
CA ILE A 268 -7.60 11.81 22.85
C ILE A 268 -8.08 10.35 22.71
N ARG A 269 -9.40 10.12 22.85
CA ARG A 269 -9.99 8.78 22.72
C ARG A 269 -10.37 8.41 21.30
N LYS A 270 -10.87 9.38 20.52
CA LYS A 270 -11.37 9.12 19.16
C LYS A 270 -10.24 9.13 18.12
N GLN A 271 -9.07 9.68 18.46
CA GLN A 271 -7.89 9.83 17.59
C GLN A 271 -8.26 10.40 16.21
N ALA A 272 -9.15 11.40 16.22
CA ALA A 272 -9.57 12.06 14.99
C ALA A 272 -8.40 12.88 14.44
N PHE A 273 -8.17 12.83 13.13
CA PHE A 273 -7.14 13.63 12.47
C PHE A 273 -7.59 15.09 12.43
N ASP A 274 -6.65 15.99 12.70
CA ASP A 274 -6.81 17.42 12.50
C ASP A 274 -6.68 17.71 11.00
N VAL A 275 -7.81 17.99 10.35
CA VAL A 275 -7.88 18.09 8.89
C VAL A 275 -7.09 19.27 8.34
N ASP A 276 -7.04 20.38 9.08
CA ASP A 276 -6.36 21.61 8.65
C ASP A 276 -4.84 21.42 8.79
N LYS A 277 -4.38 20.85 9.92
CA LYS A 277 -2.96 20.50 10.08
C LYS A 277 -2.51 19.46 9.06
N LEU A 278 -3.33 18.45 8.80
CA LEU A 278 -3.02 17.40 7.83
C LEU A 278 -2.90 17.98 6.41
N HIS A 279 -3.86 18.81 5.99
CA HIS A 279 -3.83 19.43 4.68
C HIS A 279 -2.61 20.37 4.54
N THR A 280 -2.30 21.14 5.58
CA THR A 280 -1.13 22.04 5.61
C THR A 280 0.17 21.24 5.50
N ALA A 281 0.34 20.18 6.31
CA ALA A 281 1.53 19.33 6.28
C ALA A 281 1.74 18.65 4.91
N LEU A 282 0.66 18.20 4.27
CA LEU A 282 0.71 17.66 2.91
C LEU A 282 1.13 18.73 1.89
N THR A 283 0.53 19.91 1.97
CA THR A 283 0.79 21.03 1.04
C THR A 283 2.23 21.54 1.17
N ASP A 284 2.72 21.68 2.40
CA ASP A 284 4.09 22.11 2.68
C ASP A 284 5.12 21.12 2.12
N LYS A 285 4.80 19.82 2.12
CA LYS A 285 5.71 18.77 1.65
C LYS A 285 5.66 18.55 0.14
N TYR A 286 4.47 18.56 -0.47
CA TYR A 286 4.26 18.13 -1.85
C TYR A 286 3.82 19.23 -2.82
N GLY A 287 3.50 20.41 -2.30
CA GLY A 287 2.91 21.51 -3.07
C GLY A 287 1.41 21.36 -3.31
N THR A 288 0.75 22.48 -3.60
CA THR A 288 -0.71 22.58 -3.70
C THR A 288 -1.30 21.73 -4.82
N GLU A 289 -0.70 21.74 -6.01
CA GLU A 289 -1.25 21.06 -7.19
C GLU A 289 -1.42 19.55 -6.96
N LEU A 290 -0.40 18.90 -6.40
CA LEU A 290 -0.42 17.46 -6.12
C LEU A 290 -1.45 17.12 -5.03
N VAL A 291 -1.49 17.93 -3.96
CA VAL A 291 -2.43 17.70 -2.85
C VAL A 291 -3.87 17.89 -3.31
N GLU A 292 -4.16 18.92 -4.09
CA GLU A 292 -5.50 19.15 -4.65
C GLU A 292 -5.95 18.00 -5.56
N HIS A 293 -5.03 17.38 -6.31
CA HIS A 293 -5.34 16.24 -7.16
C HIS A 293 -5.81 15.01 -6.36
N TYR A 294 -5.09 14.66 -5.28
CA TYR A 294 -5.36 13.42 -4.52
C TYR A 294 -6.31 13.61 -3.33
N PHE A 295 -6.28 14.77 -2.67
CA PHE A 295 -7.05 15.03 -1.45
C PHE A 295 -8.15 16.08 -1.64
N GLY A 296 -8.18 16.77 -2.79
CA GLY A 296 -9.06 17.92 -3.04
C GLY A 296 -8.53 19.22 -2.43
N THR A 297 -9.22 20.32 -2.68
CA THR A 297 -8.86 21.67 -2.17
C THR A 297 -8.88 21.79 -0.64
N HIS A 298 -9.53 20.83 0.03
CA HIS A 298 -9.51 20.69 1.48
C HIS A 298 -9.81 19.23 1.86
N ILE A 299 -9.24 18.76 2.98
CA ILE A 299 -9.58 17.44 3.53
C ILE A 299 -10.82 17.56 4.41
N THR A 300 -11.90 16.86 4.06
CA THR A 300 -13.10 16.85 4.90
C THR A 300 -12.92 15.91 6.10
N LYS A 301 -13.64 16.16 7.20
CA LYS A 301 -13.67 15.25 8.36
C LYS A 301 -14.11 13.83 7.98
N ALA A 302 -15.02 13.71 7.01
CA ALA A 302 -15.49 12.43 6.49
C ALA A 302 -14.38 11.69 5.72
N HIS A 303 -13.60 12.40 4.91
CA HIS A 303 -12.45 11.85 4.21
C HIS A 303 -11.36 11.38 5.18
N ALA A 304 -10.98 12.23 6.13
CA ALA A 304 -10.02 11.90 7.18
C ALA A 304 -10.45 10.70 8.03
N LEU A 305 -11.73 10.60 8.39
CA LEU A 305 -12.28 9.45 9.10
C LEU A 305 -12.17 8.17 8.26
N ARG A 306 -12.43 8.25 6.95
CA ARG A 306 -12.28 7.11 6.03
C ARG A 306 -10.82 6.70 5.84
N LEU A 307 -9.89 7.65 5.77
CA LEU A 307 -8.45 7.37 5.75
C LEU A 307 -8.02 6.58 7.00
N ARG A 308 -8.40 7.07 8.18
CA ARG A 308 -8.11 6.39 9.47
C ARG A 308 -8.57 4.93 9.47
N HIS A 309 -9.76 4.66 8.93
CA HIS A 309 -10.35 3.33 8.95
C HIS A 309 -10.04 2.47 7.72
N TYR A 310 -9.09 2.90 6.88
CA TYR A 310 -8.74 2.21 5.63
C TYR A 310 -9.98 1.95 4.72
N LEU A 311 -10.81 2.99 4.56
CA LEU A 311 -12.02 3.03 3.72
C LEU A 311 -11.85 3.93 2.49
N ILE A 312 -10.67 4.53 2.33
CA ILE A 312 -10.16 5.05 1.07
C ILE A 312 -9.38 3.91 0.41
N TYR A 313 -9.55 3.72 -0.89
CA TYR A 313 -8.95 2.62 -1.66
C TYR A 313 -7.98 3.12 -2.74
N SER A 314 -7.48 4.34 -2.61
CA SER A 314 -6.35 4.86 -3.40
C SER A 314 -5.05 4.50 -2.69
N ALA A 315 -4.17 3.76 -3.36
CA ALA A 315 -2.85 3.45 -2.83
C ALA A 315 -1.95 4.69 -2.80
N GLU A 316 -2.18 5.64 -3.72
CA GLU A 316 -1.48 6.90 -3.84
C GLU A 316 -1.68 7.79 -2.59
N GLU A 317 -2.91 7.95 -2.12
CA GLU A 317 -3.19 8.73 -0.91
C GLU A 317 -2.40 8.19 0.30
N TYR A 318 -2.37 6.87 0.50
CA TYR A 318 -1.59 6.30 1.60
C TYR A 318 -0.08 6.34 1.36
N ALA A 319 0.39 6.30 0.10
CA ALA A 319 1.80 6.48 -0.21
C ALA A 319 2.27 7.88 0.21
N LEU A 320 1.50 8.92 -0.14
CA LEU A 320 1.77 10.30 0.27
C LEU A 320 1.75 10.46 1.79
N LEU A 321 0.79 9.84 2.49
CA LEU A 321 0.77 9.85 3.95
C LEU A 321 1.98 9.13 4.56
N THR A 322 2.36 7.97 4.02
CA THR A 322 3.48 7.15 4.51
C THR A 322 4.79 7.91 4.40
N VAL A 323 5.06 8.52 3.24
CA VAL A 323 6.25 9.34 2.99
C VAL A 323 6.25 10.62 3.83
N MET A 324 5.09 11.25 4.02
CA MET A 324 4.97 12.46 4.86
C MET A 324 5.26 12.15 6.33
N LEU A 325 4.79 10.99 6.80
CA LEU A 325 5.00 10.52 8.17
C LEU A 325 6.36 9.85 8.37
N VAL A 326 7.22 9.82 7.35
CA VAL A 326 8.56 9.21 7.38
C VAL A 326 8.48 7.76 7.88
N GLN A 327 7.57 6.99 7.30
CA GLN A 327 7.37 5.58 7.60
C GLN A 327 7.86 4.70 6.45
N GLU A 328 8.30 3.48 6.77
CA GLU A 328 8.57 2.47 5.76
C GLU A 328 7.26 1.98 5.10
N PRO A 329 7.28 1.54 3.83
CA PRO A 329 6.08 1.14 3.10
C PRO A 329 5.26 0.03 3.78
N GLU A 330 5.91 -0.90 4.47
CA GLU A 330 5.28 -2.06 5.11
C GLU A 330 4.53 -1.70 6.40
N VAL A 331 4.76 -0.51 6.97
CA VAL A 331 4.25 -0.12 8.29
C VAL A 331 2.73 -0.22 8.37
N LEU A 332 2.01 0.18 7.32
CA LEU A 332 0.53 0.13 7.32
C LEU A 332 -0.05 -1.29 7.28
N PHE A 333 0.76 -2.27 6.87
CA PHE A 333 0.38 -3.67 6.72
C PHE A 333 0.88 -4.53 7.89
N SER A 334 1.85 -4.02 8.66
CA SER A 334 2.48 -4.75 9.75
C SER A 334 1.53 -4.94 10.95
N PRO A 335 1.51 -6.13 11.57
CA PRO A 335 0.85 -6.32 12.86
C PRO A 335 1.62 -5.66 14.03
N LYS A 336 2.90 -5.32 13.82
CA LYS A 336 3.71 -4.65 14.83
C LYS A 336 3.30 -3.19 14.93
N GLN A 337 2.82 -2.80 16.11
CA GLN A 337 2.39 -1.43 16.36
C GLN A 337 3.56 -0.45 16.35
N VAL A 338 3.39 0.68 15.66
CA VAL A 338 4.32 1.83 15.74
C VAL A 338 4.35 2.33 17.19
N PRO A 339 5.50 2.39 17.87
CA PRO A 339 5.54 2.86 19.25
C PRO A 339 5.09 4.33 19.34
N LEU A 340 4.25 4.65 20.32
CA LEU A 340 3.82 6.03 20.55
C LEU A 340 4.87 6.75 21.39
N THR A 341 5.45 7.82 20.85
CA THR A 341 6.51 8.59 21.52
C THR A 341 6.03 9.12 22.87
N LEU A 342 4.79 9.61 22.93
CA LEU A 342 4.19 10.11 24.18
C LEU A 342 4.02 9.00 25.21
N GLU A 343 3.55 7.82 24.80
CA GLU A 343 3.36 6.67 25.70
C GLU A 343 4.70 6.21 26.28
N THR A 344 5.71 6.03 25.42
CA THR A 344 7.07 5.62 25.84
C THR A 344 7.64 6.61 26.86
N ARG A 345 7.60 7.90 26.57
CA ARG A 345 8.08 8.94 27.48
C ARG A 345 7.30 8.98 28.79
N MET A 346 5.99 8.75 28.76
CA MET A 346 5.17 8.66 29.98
C MET A 346 5.57 7.46 30.84
N ARG A 347 5.85 6.30 30.23
CA ARG A 347 6.31 5.11 30.96
C ARG A 347 7.70 5.32 31.56
N GLU A 348 8.61 5.97 30.84
CA GLU A 348 9.93 6.35 31.35
C GLU A 348 9.84 7.30 32.54
N LEU A 349 9.02 8.35 32.44
CA LEU A 349 8.82 9.28 33.56
C LEU A 349 8.18 8.61 34.78
N ALA A 350 7.24 7.68 34.56
CA ALA A 350 6.63 6.89 35.63
C ALA A 350 7.65 5.96 36.31
N ALA A 351 8.56 5.36 35.52
CA ALA A 351 9.62 4.48 36.00
C ALA A 351 10.77 5.25 36.69
N SER A 352 10.97 6.54 36.39
CA SER A 352 12.08 7.32 36.94
C SER A 352 11.97 7.57 38.46
N HIS A 353 10.81 7.30 39.08
CA HIS A 353 10.54 7.46 40.52
C HIS A 353 10.83 8.86 41.09
N VAL A 354 11.02 9.87 40.24
CA VAL A 354 11.21 11.26 40.64
C VAL A 354 9.82 11.90 40.78
N ILE A 355 9.49 12.37 41.97
CA ILE A 355 8.21 13.04 42.22
C ILE A 355 8.26 14.42 41.57
N ARG A 356 7.43 14.60 40.55
CA ARG A 356 7.23 15.87 39.84
C ARG A 356 5.78 16.28 39.95
N ASP A 357 5.52 17.59 39.96
CA ASP A 357 4.16 18.09 39.91
C ASP A 357 3.54 17.87 38.52
N LYS A 358 2.22 18.04 38.44
CA LYS A 358 1.44 17.82 37.23
C LYS A 358 1.82 18.78 36.09
N ALA A 359 2.16 20.04 36.38
CA ALA A 359 2.52 21.03 35.37
C ALA A 359 3.92 20.74 34.79
N SER A 360 4.88 20.38 35.63
CA SER A 360 6.23 19.98 35.26
C SER A 360 6.23 18.76 34.35
N ILE A 361 5.45 17.72 34.66
CA ILE A 361 5.31 16.53 33.80
C ILE A 361 4.69 16.88 32.46
N ALA A 362 3.64 17.72 32.45
CA ALA A 362 2.98 18.15 31.22
C ALA A 362 3.96 18.89 30.29
N LYS A 363 4.77 19.78 30.85
CA LYS A 363 5.82 20.52 30.14
C LYS A 363 6.88 19.58 29.56
N LEU A 364 7.36 18.61 30.34
CA LEU A 364 8.34 17.62 29.85
C LEU A 364 7.78 16.82 28.66
N LEU A 365 6.50 16.43 28.72
CA LEU A 365 5.84 15.66 27.68
C LEU A 365 5.37 16.51 26.49
N GLY A 366 5.43 17.84 26.57
CA GLY A 366 4.96 18.74 25.51
C GLY A 366 3.44 18.74 25.34
N ILE A 367 2.68 18.42 26.39
CA ILE A 367 1.22 18.38 26.38
C ILE A 367 0.63 19.35 27.40
N ARG A 368 -0.64 19.72 27.24
CA ARG A 368 -1.36 20.50 28.25
C ARG A 368 -1.59 19.67 29.52
N ALA A 369 -1.48 20.30 30.69
CA ALA A 369 -1.59 19.62 31.98
C ALA A 369 -2.96 18.94 32.19
N ASP A 370 -4.04 19.51 31.68
CA ASP A 370 -5.38 18.91 31.77
C ASP A 370 -5.50 17.57 31.02
N ARG A 371 -4.62 17.31 30.04
CA ARG A 371 -4.63 16.09 29.22
C ARG A 371 -3.85 14.91 29.80
N LEU A 372 -3.02 15.13 30.83
CA LEU A 372 -2.24 14.05 31.47
C LEU A 372 -3.10 12.89 31.97
N LEU A 373 -4.21 13.19 32.65
CA LEU A 373 -5.10 12.16 33.18
C LEU A 373 -5.85 11.38 32.07
N PRO A 374 -6.39 12.03 31.03
CA PRO A 374 -6.88 11.33 29.85
C PRO A 374 -5.86 10.39 29.19
N TYR A 375 -4.62 10.83 28.97
CA TYR A 375 -3.58 10.00 28.34
C TYR A 375 -3.15 8.82 29.21
N THR A 376 -2.90 9.05 30.51
CA THR A 376 -2.60 7.95 31.45
C THR A 376 -3.69 6.88 31.45
N ARG A 377 -4.98 7.28 31.45
CA ARG A 377 -6.10 6.33 31.34
C ARG A 377 -6.09 5.56 30.01
N ARG A 378 -5.80 6.22 28.89
CA ARG A 378 -5.74 5.57 27.57
C ARG A 378 -4.59 4.57 27.48
N PHE A 379 -3.43 4.90 28.04
CA PHE A 379 -2.23 4.04 28.01
C PHE A 379 -2.19 3.00 29.15
N GLY A 380 -3.18 2.99 30.04
CA GLY A 380 -3.18 2.11 31.21
C GLY A 380 -2.03 2.39 32.19
N ILE A 381 -1.58 3.64 32.26
CA ILE A 381 -0.51 4.08 33.17
C ILE A 381 -1.16 4.62 34.44
N ALA A 382 -0.75 4.16 35.62
CA ALA A 382 -1.22 4.73 36.87
C ALA A 382 -0.74 6.19 37.00
N PRO A 383 -1.57 7.12 37.50
CA PRO A 383 -1.12 8.49 37.74
C PRO A 383 0.11 8.54 38.65
N PHE A 384 1.20 9.12 38.16
CA PHE A 384 2.51 9.13 38.81
C PHE A 384 2.92 10.52 39.33
N TRP A 385 1.94 11.41 39.53
CA TRP A 385 2.12 12.72 40.14
C TRP A 385 1.32 12.82 41.45
N PRO A 386 1.67 13.74 42.36
CA PRO A 386 0.89 14.02 43.55
C PRO A 386 -0.58 14.28 43.22
N GLN A 387 -1.47 13.37 43.62
CA GLN A 387 -2.90 13.60 43.55
C GLN A 387 -3.35 14.26 44.85
N SER A 388 -4.04 15.40 44.75
CA SER A 388 -4.87 15.91 45.84
C SER A 388 -5.97 14.89 46.06
N GLY A 389 -5.87 14.08 47.11
CA GLY A 389 -6.88 13.06 47.40
C GLY A 389 -8.26 13.69 47.50
N SER A 390 -9.29 13.02 46.98
CA SER A 390 -10.68 13.30 47.30
C SER A 390 -10.82 13.39 48.82
N GLN A 391 -11.64 14.32 49.33
CA GLN A 391 -12.01 14.35 50.74
C GLN A 391 -12.62 12.99 51.12
N LYS A 392 -11.82 12.14 51.79
CA LYS A 392 -12.36 11.01 52.55
C LYS A 392 -13.04 11.56 53.80
N GLN A 393 -14.09 10.90 54.26
CA GLN A 393 -14.74 11.24 55.53
C GLN A 393 -13.70 11.32 56.66
N VAL A 394 -13.79 12.37 57.47
CA VAL A 394 -12.82 12.77 58.51
C VAL A 394 -12.49 11.64 59.48
N GLN A 395 -13.37 10.65 59.63
CA GLN A 395 -13.22 9.52 60.54
C GLN A 395 -12.12 8.51 60.17
N GLU A 396 -11.54 8.55 58.96
CA GLU A 396 -10.51 7.59 58.53
C GLU A 396 -9.05 8.10 58.59
N ARG A 397 -8.79 9.36 58.96
CA ARG A 397 -7.40 9.89 59.01
C ARG A 397 -7.03 10.33 60.42
N GLN A 398 -6.14 9.57 61.07
CA GLN A 398 -5.25 10.17 62.07
C GLN A 398 -4.24 11.06 61.32
N ILE A 399 -4.44 12.37 61.40
CA ILE A 399 -3.52 13.35 60.82
C ILE A 399 -2.44 13.62 61.85
N TYR A 400 -1.22 13.15 61.58
CA TYR A 400 -0.04 13.52 62.36
C TYR A 400 0.68 14.65 61.64
N THR A 401 0.91 15.76 62.33
CA THR A 401 1.71 16.87 61.80
C THR A 401 3.16 16.66 62.19
N VAL A 402 4.02 16.53 61.18
CA VAL A 402 5.48 16.50 61.36
C VAL A 402 6.05 17.84 60.90
N THR A 403 6.65 18.58 61.83
CA THR A 403 7.34 19.85 61.52
C THR A 403 8.84 19.60 61.49
N ILE A 404 9.49 19.95 60.37
CA ILE A 404 10.94 19.87 60.23
C ILE A 404 11.51 21.28 60.21
N HIS A 405 12.42 21.56 61.14
CA HIS A 405 13.16 22.81 61.18
C HIS A 405 14.49 22.62 60.45
N LEU A 406 14.77 23.48 59.47
CA LEU A 406 16.01 23.47 58.70
C LEU A 406 16.80 24.74 59.01
N SER A 407 18.10 24.60 59.22
CA SER A 407 19.03 25.74 59.22
C SER A 407 19.07 26.43 57.84
N PRO A 408 19.58 27.67 57.75
CA PRO A 408 19.71 28.37 56.47
C PRO A 408 20.53 27.57 55.43
N MET A 409 21.56 26.86 55.87
CA MET A 409 22.44 26.05 55.02
C MET A 409 21.70 24.82 54.49
N GLU A 410 21.07 24.03 55.37
CA GLU A 410 20.28 22.84 54.98
C GLU A 410 19.11 23.23 54.06
N ARG A 411 18.52 24.40 54.26
CA ARG A 411 17.46 24.91 53.39
C ARG A 411 17.98 25.19 51.98
N GLU A 412 19.20 25.72 51.85
CA GLU A 412 19.77 25.97 50.53
C GLU A 412 20.21 24.67 49.84
N GLU A 413 20.80 23.72 50.57
CA GLU A 413 21.09 22.38 50.06
C GLU A 413 19.82 21.66 49.58
N LEU A 414 18.74 21.74 50.35
CA LEU A 414 17.45 21.19 49.96
C LEU A 414 16.91 21.84 48.69
N LYS A 415 17.03 23.17 48.54
CA LYS A 415 16.62 23.85 47.31
C LYS A 415 17.48 23.42 46.11
N VAL A 416 18.79 23.24 46.27
CA VAL A 416 19.68 22.75 45.21
C VAL A 416 19.23 21.36 44.78
N PHE A 417 18.97 20.46 45.74
CA PHE A 417 18.43 19.13 45.48
C PHE A 417 17.07 19.20 44.77
N MET A 418 16.15 20.02 45.27
CA MET A 418 14.83 20.22 44.67
C MET A 418 14.91 20.72 43.23
N ARG A 419 15.80 21.68 42.94
CA ARG A 419 16.05 22.16 41.56
C ARG A 419 16.61 21.05 40.68
N ALA A 420 17.59 20.28 41.17
CA ALA A 420 18.18 19.17 40.42
C ALA A 420 17.15 18.05 40.11
N GLN A 421 16.17 17.85 40.99
CA GLN A 421 15.11 16.85 40.82
C GLN A 421 13.83 17.41 40.17
N GLY A 422 13.76 18.71 39.88
CA GLY A 422 12.57 19.36 39.30
C GLY A 422 11.36 19.40 40.24
N MET A 423 11.60 19.58 41.54
CA MET A 423 10.56 19.70 42.57
C MET A 423 10.29 21.17 42.90
N GLU A 424 9.05 21.64 42.74
CA GLU A 424 8.69 23.04 43.02
C GLU A 424 8.14 23.28 44.45
N ALA A 425 7.77 22.22 45.18
CA ALA A 425 7.19 22.31 46.53
C ALA A 425 7.94 21.45 47.54
N TYR A 426 8.17 21.97 48.76
CA TYR A 426 8.82 21.23 49.85
C TYR A 426 8.06 19.95 50.24
N SER A 427 6.74 19.93 50.07
CA SER A 427 5.93 18.72 50.28
C SER A 427 6.28 17.59 49.31
N HIS A 428 6.74 17.89 48.10
CA HIS A 428 7.20 16.88 47.13
C HIS A 428 8.53 16.27 47.57
N ALA A 429 9.46 17.11 48.05
CA ALA A 429 10.73 16.64 48.60
C ALA A 429 10.50 15.75 49.84
N MET A 430 9.59 16.14 50.73
CA MET A 430 9.23 15.33 51.89
C MET A 430 8.71 13.95 51.51
N ARG A 431 7.75 13.89 50.56
CA ARG A 431 7.23 12.61 50.06
C ARG A 431 8.32 11.76 49.43
N TYR A 432 9.22 12.37 48.65
CA TYR A 432 10.34 11.67 48.03
C TYR A 432 11.23 11.01 49.07
N PHE A 433 11.62 11.74 50.12
CA PHE A 433 12.46 11.18 51.19
C PHE A 433 11.73 10.10 52.00
N MET A 434 10.44 10.27 52.27
CA MET A 434 9.63 9.24 52.93
C MET A 434 9.54 7.96 52.08
N GLU A 435 9.26 8.06 50.79
CA GLU A 435 9.18 6.91 49.88
C GLU A 435 10.54 6.24 49.67
N ALA A 436 11.62 7.02 49.56
CA ALA A 436 12.98 6.51 49.46
C ALA A 436 13.39 5.77 50.75
N GLY A 437 13.06 6.33 51.91
CA GLY A 437 13.29 5.70 53.21
C GLY A 437 12.51 4.40 53.37
N LEU A 438 11.22 4.40 53.00
CA LEU A 438 10.37 3.20 53.02
C LEU A 438 10.88 2.11 52.07
N ARG A 439 11.39 2.48 50.90
CA ARG A 439 12.02 1.51 49.96
C ARG A 439 13.26 0.89 50.56
N ARG A 440 14.19 1.70 51.08
CA ARG A 440 15.39 1.21 51.78
C ARG A 440 15.02 0.29 52.94
N TRP A 441 13.97 0.63 53.68
CA TRP A 441 13.46 -0.23 54.76
C TRP A 441 12.93 -1.59 54.24
N ARG A 442 12.16 -1.60 53.15
CA ARG A 442 11.63 -2.85 52.56
C ARG A 442 12.70 -3.72 51.90
N GLU A 443 13.67 -3.11 51.22
CA GLU A 443 14.70 -3.80 50.44
C GLU A 443 15.88 -4.23 51.32
N GLY A 444 16.20 -3.46 52.36
CA GLY A 444 17.34 -3.73 53.23
C GLY A 444 17.01 -4.51 54.49
N GLY A 445 15.81 -4.35 55.06
CA GLY A 445 15.63 -4.55 56.51
C GLY A 445 16.57 -3.59 57.26
N TRP A 446 16.08 -2.78 58.19
CA TRP A 446 17.04 -1.98 58.97
C TRP A 446 17.93 -2.93 59.80
N PRO A 447 19.25 -2.67 59.96
CA PRO A 447 20.14 -3.46 60.82
C PRO A 447 19.58 -3.73 62.22
#